data_AF-A0A8J2SHI5-F1
#
_entry.id   AF-A0A8J2SHI5-F1
#
_cell.length_a   1.000
_cell.length_b   1.000
_cell.length_c   1.000
_cell.angle_alpha   90.00
_cell.angle_beta   90.00
_cell.angle_gamma   90.00
#
_symmetry.space_group_name_H-M   'P 1'
#
loop_
_entity.id
_entity.type
_entity.pdbx_description
1 polymer ?
#
loop_
_entity_poly.entity_id
_entity_poly.type
_entity_poly.pdbx_seq_one_letter_code
_entity_poly.pdbx_strand_id
1 'polypeptide(L)'
;MELSRSTAKAKRACADKGYVADPFASLLCEGDAAGDPLLHRGYYARHRAVDAALRSFVRLHPRGQIVALGAGLDGSFWRLKATGCECAYFEVDSDLVVAEKQRLIRNHPILIEAVGQYAAGVSGAEDDRGSYRLIGGDLRDMSTVASALEREGLDATKPTLVLCECVLAYLDSDRGDSVIAWARATFVDVFVVCYDVVKTSKAFAKVMLDNFRARGAPLLGAAESLEDVEKRFGAFASRNVRDMRRVYDALIAAAPDELKRISTLEIFDDPDQFALIMSHYCLVFAASGACVPLVGACSVDEHGEMKQEAYNLAAYAVEQFVTEMEISKHIKAQFDEKYGPTWHCIVGSDFKLQCTHEAKHFIFFYHGKTAVALYKCG
;
A
#
# COMPACT_ATOMS: atom_id res chain seq x y z
N MET A 1 10.88 -15.94 10.18
CA MET A 1 11.70 -16.68 9.17
C MET A 1 10.87 -17.53 8.21
N GLU A 2 10.15 -18.58 8.63
CA GLU A 2 9.40 -19.43 7.68
C GLU A 2 8.34 -18.67 6.88
N LEU A 3 7.58 -17.80 7.54
CA LEU A 3 6.63 -16.89 6.87
C LEU A 3 7.32 -15.98 5.85
N SER A 4 8.50 -15.44 6.19
CA SER A 4 9.30 -14.59 5.31
C SER A 4 9.73 -15.36 4.06
N ARG A 5 10.18 -16.62 4.22
CA ARG A 5 10.52 -17.52 3.09
C ARG A 5 9.31 -17.89 2.24
N SER A 6 8.18 -18.22 2.87
CA SER A 6 6.92 -18.53 2.16
C SER A 6 6.44 -17.35 1.32
N THR A 7 6.47 -16.14 1.90
CA THR A 7 6.13 -14.90 1.20
C THR A 7 7.09 -14.61 0.05
N ALA A 8 8.40 -14.80 0.25
CA ALA A 8 9.40 -14.64 -0.81
C ALA A 8 9.16 -15.61 -1.97
N LYS A 9 8.82 -16.87 -1.69
CA LYS A 9 8.46 -17.87 -2.71
C LYS A 9 7.23 -17.46 -3.51
N ALA A 10 6.19 -16.95 -2.85
CA ALA A 10 4.98 -16.50 -3.55
C ALA A 10 5.24 -15.25 -4.42
N LYS A 11 6.03 -14.29 -3.92
CA LYS A 11 6.48 -13.12 -4.70
C LYS A 11 7.32 -13.54 -5.91
N ARG A 12 8.25 -14.48 -5.73
CA ARG A 12 9.06 -15.05 -6.82
C ARG A 12 8.20 -15.81 -7.83
N ALA A 13 7.27 -16.66 -7.40
CA ALA A 13 6.39 -17.40 -8.31
C ALA A 13 5.57 -16.44 -9.19
N CYS A 14 5.06 -15.36 -8.59
CA CYS A 14 4.36 -14.28 -9.29
C CYS A 14 5.26 -13.61 -10.35
N ALA A 15 6.52 -13.32 -10.01
CA ALA A 15 7.50 -12.74 -10.94
C ALA A 15 7.90 -13.72 -12.07
N ASP A 16 8.22 -14.97 -11.73
CA ASP A 16 8.62 -16.03 -12.67
C ASP A 16 7.50 -16.33 -13.70
N LYS A 17 6.23 -16.22 -13.28
CA LYS A 17 5.05 -16.33 -14.16
C LYS A 17 4.77 -15.08 -14.99
N GLY A 18 5.51 -13.99 -14.77
CA GLY A 18 5.36 -12.74 -15.49
C GLY A 18 4.21 -11.86 -15.02
N TYR A 19 3.59 -12.12 -13.86
CA TYR A 19 2.56 -11.21 -13.33
C TYR A 19 3.18 -9.85 -12.98
N VAL A 20 4.39 -9.83 -12.45
CA VAL A 20 5.13 -8.62 -12.05
C VAL A 20 6.55 -8.67 -12.59
N ALA A 21 7.10 -7.50 -12.92
CA ALA A 21 8.50 -7.37 -13.31
C ALA A 21 9.37 -7.11 -12.06
N ASP A 22 9.91 -8.18 -11.47
CA ASP A 22 10.81 -8.10 -10.32
C ASP A 22 12.08 -8.94 -10.56
N PRO A 23 13.18 -8.32 -11.03
CA PRO A 23 14.42 -9.04 -11.29
C PRO A 23 15.16 -9.48 -10.02
N PHE A 24 14.74 -9.00 -8.83
CA PHE A 24 15.39 -9.29 -7.57
C PHE A 24 14.71 -10.42 -6.79
N ALA A 25 13.47 -10.78 -7.14
CA ALA A 25 12.70 -11.80 -6.43
C ALA A 25 13.39 -13.17 -6.42
N SER A 26 14.07 -13.55 -7.51
CA SER A 26 14.84 -14.80 -7.59
C SER A 26 16.15 -14.77 -6.79
N LEU A 27 16.71 -13.59 -6.53
CA LEU A 27 17.94 -13.40 -5.76
C LEU A 27 17.70 -13.39 -4.24
N LEU A 28 16.49 -13.02 -3.84
CA LEU A 28 16.07 -12.97 -2.43
C LEU A 28 15.26 -14.20 -2.01
N CYS A 29 15.16 -15.21 -2.88
CA CYS A 29 14.40 -16.43 -2.62
C CYS A 29 15.03 -17.66 -3.26
N GLU A 30 15.55 -18.56 -2.42
CA GLU A 30 16.08 -19.86 -2.83
C GLU A 30 14.99 -20.96 -2.90
N GLY A 31 15.27 -22.00 -3.68
CA GLY A 31 14.39 -23.17 -3.85
C GLY A 31 13.27 -22.97 -4.86
N ASP A 32 12.39 -23.98 -4.96
CA ASP A 32 11.27 -23.94 -5.90
C ASP A 32 10.20 -22.97 -5.43
N ALA A 33 9.77 -22.12 -6.36
CA ALA A 33 8.65 -21.21 -6.21
C ALA A 33 7.46 -21.79 -6.99
N ALA A 34 6.39 -22.11 -6.27
CA ALA A 34 5.16 -22.65 -6.84
C ALA A 34 3.95 -22.01 -6.16
N GLY A 35 2.83 -22.01 -6.85
CA GLY A 35 1.58 -21.43 -6.41
C GLY A 35 0.48 -21.74 -7.40
N ASP A 36 -0.76 -21.64 -6.96
CA ASP A 36 -1.92 -21.70 -7.84
C ASP A 36 -2.25 -20.31 -8.43
N PRO A 37 -3.08 -20.23 -9.49
CA PRO A 37 -3.46 -18.96 -10.10
C PRO A 37 -4.14 -17.97 -9.15
N LEU A 38 -4.81 -18.45 -8.09
CA LEU A 38 -5.45 -17.59 -7.07
C LEU A 38 -4.40 -16.87 -6.25
N LEU A 39 -3.37 -17.60 -5.80
CA LEU A 39 -2.23 -17.07 -5.08
C LEU A 39 -1.49 -16.04 -5.94
N HIS A 40 -1.20 -16.36 -7.19
CA HIS A 40 -0.46 -15.46 -8.08
C HIS A 40 -1.22 -14.15 -8.33
N ARG A 41 -2.53 -14.20 -8.62
CA ARG A 41 -3.36 -12.98 -8.81
C ARG A 41 -3.48 -12.18 -7.52
N GLY A 42 -3.56 -12.83 -6.36
CA GLY A 42 -3.59 -12.15 -5.06
C GLY A 42 -2.28 -11.40 -4.78
N TYR A 43 -1.13 -12.06 -5.02
CA TYR A 43 0.19 -11.44 -4.88
C TYR A 43 0.45 -10.35 -5.92
N TYR A 44 -0.06 -10.50 -7.14
CA TYR A 44 -0.05 -9.43 -8.15
C TYR A 44 -0.76 -8.18 -7.62
N ALA A 45 -1.98 -8.32 -7.09
CA ALA A 45 -2.74 -7.19 -6.55
C ALA A 45 -2.02 -6.52 -5.37
N ARG A 46 -1.51 -7.34 -4.43
CA ARG A 46 -0.69 -6.90 -3.29
C ARG A 46 0.53 -6.10 -3.78
N HIS A 47 1.32 -6.67 -4.68
CA HIS A 47 2.53 -6.05 -5.22
C HIS A 47 2.19 -4.72 -5.91
N ARG A 48 1.22 -4.70 -6.81
CA ARG A 48 0.84 -3.50 -7.57
C ARG A 48 0.42 -2.37 -6.65
N ALA A 49 -0.38 -2.66 -5.63
CA ALA A 49 -0.88 -1.64 -4.71
C ALA A 49 0.23 -1.07 -3.81
N VAL A 50 1.08 -1.93 -3.23
CA VAL A 50 2.20 -1.51 -2.38
C VAL A 50 3.28 -0.77 -3.20
N ASP A 51 3.64 -1.28 -4.38
CA ASP A 51 4.65 -0.68 -5.26
C ASP A 51 4.17 0.69 -5.79
N ALA A 52 2.88 0.85 -6.10
CA ALA A 52 2.30 2.15 -6.45
C ALA A 52 2.40 3.16 -5.29
N ALA A 53 2.16 2.72 -4.06
CA ALA A 53 2.27 3.57 -2.87
C ALA A 53 3.72 4.03 -2.63
N LEU A 54 4.68 3.10 -2.71
CA LEU A 54 6.10 3.39 -2.60
C LEU A 54 6.56 4.39 -3.68
N ARG A 55 6.21 4.16 -4.95
CA ARG A 55 6.56 5.05 -6.06
C ARG A 55 5.93 6.43 -5.93
N SER A 56 4.69 6.50 -5.48
CA SER A 56 4.01 7.78 -5.24
C SER A 56 4.66 8.58 -4.13
N PHE A 57 5.06 7.92 -3.05
CA PHE A 57 5.83 8.56 -1.99
C PHE A 57 7.18 9.06 -2.49
N VAL A 58 7.98 8.23 -3.17
CA VAL A 58 9.29 8.64 -3.70
C VAL A 58 9.17 9.80 -4.70
N ARG A 59 8.12 9.83 -5.52
CA ARG A 59 7.87 10.94 -6.45
C ARG A 59 7.54 12.25 -5.74
N LEU A 60 6.74 12.18 -4.67
CA LEU A 60 6.35 13.37 -3.91
C LEU A 60 7.45 13.85 -2.94
N HIS A 61 8.20 12.91 -2.38
CA HIS A 61 9.23 13.14 -1.38
C HIS A 61 10.54 12.43 -1.79
N PRO A 62 11.24 12.90 -2.83
CA PRO A 62 12.42 12.21 -3.39
C PRO A 62 13.62 12.11 -2.43
N ARG A 63 13.60 12.89 -1.34
CA ARG A 63 14.59 12.86 -0.25
C ARG A 63 13.97 12.49 1.09
N GLY A 64 12.81 11.83 1.06
CA GLY A 64 12.12 11.31 2.23
C GLY A 64 12.76 10.03 2.77
N GLN A 65 12.04 9.37 3.67
CA GLN A 65 12.47 8.13 4.31
C GLN A 65 11.40 7.05 4.15
N ILE A 66 11.81 5.79 4.04
CA ILE A 66 10.92 4.64 4.02
C ILE A 66 11.34 3.71 5.16
N VAL A 67 10.40 3.34 6.03
CA VAL A 67 10.59 2.38 7.11
C VAL A 67 9.69 1.18 6.87
N ALA A 68 10.26 0.07 6.40
CA ALA A 68 9.56 -1.19 6.24
C ALA A 68 9.72 -2.04 7.51
N LEU A 69 8.64 -2.14 8.28
CA LEU A 69 8.58 -2.95 9.50
C LEU A 69 8.17 -4.37 9.12
N GLY A 70 8.85 -5.38 9.66
CA GLY A 70 8.61 -6.78 9.29
C GLY A 70 8.91 -7.03 7.81
N ALA A 71 9.98 -6.43 7.29
CA ALA A 71 10.28 -6.37 5.86
C ALA A 71 10.50 -7.76 5.23
N GLY A 72 10.80 -8.80 6.02
CA GLY A 72 11.08 -10.12 5.51
C GLY A 72 12.23 -10.10 4.50
N LEU A 73 12.04 -10.84 3.40
CA LEU A 73 13.00 -10.89 2.28
C LEU A 73 12.53 -10.02 1.11
N ASP A 74 11.83 -8.91 1.39
CA ASP A 74 11.29 -8.04 0.34
C ASP A 74 12.39 -7.37 -0.51
N GLY A 75 12.12 -7.22 -1.81
CA GLY A 75 13.07 -6.67 -2.80
C GLY A 75 12.82 -5.21 -3.20
N SER A 76 11.88 -4.50 -2.57
CA SER A 76 11.44 -3.17 -3.00
C SER A 76 12.55 -2.12 -2.97
N PHE A 77 13.46 -2.17 -2.00
CA PHE A 77 14.62 -1.27 -1.97
C PHE A 77 15.38 -1.30 -3.31
N TRP A 78 15.75 -2.49 -3.80
CA TRP A 78 16.50 -2.62 -5.06
C TRP A 78 15.66 -2.18 -6.27
N ARG A 79 14.35 -2.48 -6.28
CA ARG A 79 13.44 -1.98 -7.33
C ARG A 79 13.40 -0.46 -7.38
N LEU A 80 13.33 0.21 -6.23
CA LEU A 80 13.34 1.67 -6.15
C LEU A 80 14.73 2.24 -6.47
N LYS A 81 15.80 1.60 -5.99
CA LYS A 81 17.18 2.03 -6.26
C LYS A 81 17.48 2.03 -7.76
N ALA A 82 16.99 1.02 -8.48
CA ALA A 82 17.09 0.92 -9.93
C ALA A 82 16.40 2.06 -10.69
N THR A 83 15.47 2.78 -10.06
CA THR A 83 14.84 3.99 -10.65
C THR A 83 15.53 5.29 -10.23
N GLY A 84 16.70 5.23 -9.57
CA GLY A 84 17.41 6.41 -9.07
C GLY A 84 16.86 6.96 -7.76
N CYS A 85 16.13 6.18 -6.98
CA CYS A 85 15.62 6.61 -5.68
C CYS A 85 16.76 7.01 -4.72
N GLU A 86 16.64 8.19 -4.11
CA GLU A 86 17.58 8.73 -3.11
C GLU A 86 17.04 8.67 -1.67
N CYS A 87 15.81 8.19 -1.46
CA CYS A 87 15.22 8.07 -0.12
C CYS A 87 16.09 7.18 0.78
N ALA A 88 16.19 7.55 2.05
CA ALA A 88 16.71 6.65 3.08
C ALA A 88 15.70 5.49 3.27
N TYR A 89 16.20 4.27 3.38
CA TYR A 89 15.41 3.06 3.40
C TYR A 89 15.84 2.20 4.59
N PHE A 90 14.94 2.05 5.55
CA PHE A 90 15.13 1.30 6.78
C PHE A 90 14.27 0.05 6.72
N GLU A 91 14.87 -1.11 6.94
CA GLU A 91 14.16 -2.36 7.14
C GLU A 91 14.37 -2.87 8.55
N VAL A 92 13.28 -3.27 9.19
CA VAL A 92 13.31 -3.91 10.50
C VAL A 92 12.71 -5.30 10.40
N ASP A 93 13.41 -6.30 10.92
CA ASP A 93 12.85 -7.64 11.16
C ASP A 93 13.62 -8.31 12.31
N SER A 94 13.18 -9.49 12.72
CA SER A 94 13.91 -10.32 13.68
C SER A 94 15.35 -10.58 13.24
N ASP A 95 16.27 -10.73 14.19
CA ASP A 95 17.70 -11.01 13.93
C ASP A 95 17.90 -12.23 13.02
N LEU A 96 17.04 -13.26 13.15
CA LEU A 96 17.07 -14.45 12.30
C LEU A 96 16.76 -14.13 10.83
N VAL A 97 15.81 -13.24 10.56
CA VAL A 97 15.45 -12.83 9.20
C VAL A 97 16.49 -11.88 8.64
N VAL A 98 17.02 -10.96 9.46
CA VAL A 98 18.11 -10.07 9.09
C VAL A 98 19.35 -10.88 8.68
N ALA A 99 19.75 -11.86 9.48
CA ALA A 99 20.89 -12.73 9.17
C ALA A 99 20.70 -13.49 7.85
N GLU A 100 19.49 -13.98 7.59
CA GLU A 100 19.15 -14.65 6.33
C GLU A 100 19.20 -13.68 5.14
N LYS A 101 18.63 -12.47 5.27
CA LYS A 101 18.66 -11.46 4.22
C LYS A 101 20.09 -11.02 3.91
N GLN A 102 20.91 -10.80 4.94
CA GLN A 102 22.34 -10.52 4.79
C GLN A 102 23.07 -11.65 4.04
N ARG A 103 22.76 -12.92 4.35
CA ARG A 103 23.33 -14.07 3.62
C ARG A 103 22.97 -14.01 2.13
N LEU A 104 21.71 -13.77 1.80
CA LEU A 104 21.26 -13.67 0.41
C LEU A 104 21.92 -12.49 -0.31
N ILE A 105 22.02 -11.32 0.33
CA ILE A 105 22.72 -10.14 -0.21
C ILE A 105 24.18 -10.48 -0.52
N ARG A 106 24.91 -11.13 0.41
CA ARG A 106 26.32 -11.51 0.21
C ARG A 106 26.51 -12.49 -0.95
N ASN A 107 25.52 -13.33 -1.22
CA ASN A 107 25.60 -14.33 -2.28
C ASN A 107 25.41 -13.73 -3.70
N HIS A 108 24.99 -12.48 -3.81
CA HIS A 108 24.65 -11.86 -5.09
C HIS A 108 25.34 -10.50 -5.28
N PRO A 109 26.32 -10.38 -6.20
CA PRO A 109 27.07 -9.14 -6.44
C PRO A 109 26.18 -7.90 -6.72
N ILE A 110 25.09 -8.07 -7.46
CA ILE A 110 24.17 -6.97 -7.77
C ILE A 110 23.43 -6.45 -6.52
N LEU A 111 23.21 -7.30 -5.51
CA LEU A 111 22.54 -6.90 -4.28
C LEU A 111 23.51 -6.14 -3.37
N ILE A 112 24.73 -6.65 -3.19
CA ILE A 112 25.75 -6.02 -2.34
C ILE A 112 26.23 -4.67 -2.91
N GLU A 113 26.34 -4.54 -4.23
CA GLU A 113 26.68 -3.28 -4.89
C GLU A 113 25.69 -2.15 -4.55
N ALA A 114 24.41 -2.49 -4.36
CA ALA A 114 23.37 -1.50 -4.08
C ALA A 114 23.31 -1.06 -2.59
N VAL A 115 23.81 -1.89 -1.66
CA VAL A 115 23.64 -1.65 -0.20
C VAL A 115 24.95 -1.47 0.57
N GLY A 116 26.09 -1.87 0.01
CA GLY A 116 27.38 -1.90 0.69
C GLY A 116 27.66 -3.20 1.45
N GLN A 117 28.93 -3.47 1.73
CA GLN A 117 29.40 -4.63 2.47
C GLN A 117 28.95 -4.60 3.93
N TYR A 118 28.86 -3.42 4.55
CA TYR A 118 28.40 -3.30 5.93
C TYR A 118 26.95 -3.77 6.06
N ALA A 119 26.04 -3.30 5.20
CA ALA A 119 24.63 -3.70 5.25
C ALA A 119 24.45 -5.20 5.00
N ALA A 120 25.37 -5.81 4.24
CA ALA A 120 25.45 -7.24 4.02
C ALA A 120 26.06 -8.01 5.20
N GLY A 121 26.40 -7.37 6.31
CA GLY A 121 26.93 -8.02 7.52
C GLY A 121 28.32 -8.63 7.35
N VAL A 122 29.17 -8.05 6.49
CA VAL A 122 30.56 -8.47 6.32
C VAL A 122 31.38 -8.01 7.53
N SER A 123 32.05 -8.96 8.20
CA SER A 123 32.84 -8.67 9.40
C SER A 123 34.00 -7.72 9.08
N GLY A 124 34.13 -6.64 9.87
CA GLY A 124 35.20 -5.64 9.71
C GLY A 124 35.02 -4.69 8.52
N ALA A 125 33.88 -4.72 7.83
CA ALA A 125 33.58 -3.75 6.78
C ALA A 125 33.46 -2.33 7.37
N GLU A 126 34.05 -1.35 6.68
CA GLU A 126 33.78 0.07 6.95
C GLU A 126 32.31 0.38 6.66
N ASP A 127 31.77 1.45 7.27
CA ASP A 127 30.40 1.89 7.00
C ASP A 127 30.31 2.48 5.59
N ASP A 128 30.12 1.60 4.61
CA ASP A 128 29.88 1.90 3.19
C ASP A 128 28.37 1.89 2.87
N ARG A 129 27.52 1.91 3.89
CA ARG A 129 26.08 1.90 3.71
C ARG A 129 25.66 3.19 3.03
N GLY A 130 25.08 3.06 1.84
CA GLY A 130 24.43 4.19 1.15
C GLY A 130 23.14 4.62 1.86
N SER A 131 22.03 4.63 1.15
CA SER A 131 20.74 5.01 1.72
C SER A 131 20.01 3.86 2.45
N TYR A 132 20.60 2.67 2.55
CA TYR A 132 19.94 1.46 3.09
C TYR A 132 20.41 1.10 4.51
N ARG A 133 19.47 0.73 5.39
CA ARG A 133 19.70 0.25 6.75
C ARG A 133 18.89 -1.03 6.98
N LEU A 134 19.55 -2.09 7.43
CA LEU A 134 18.91 -3.36 7.81
C LEU A 134 19.12 -3.61 9.29
N ILE A 135 18.03 -3.64 10.05
CA ILE A 135 18.05 -3.54 11.51
C ILE A 135 17.35 -4.76 12.12
N GLY A 136 18.05 -5.42 13.04
CA GLY A 136 17.49 -6.44 13.91
C GLY A 136 16.61 -5.83 14.99
N GLY A 137 15.36 -6.26 15.11
CA GLY A 137 14.42 -5.71 16.08
C GLY A 137 13.16 -6.54 16.25
N ASP A 138 12.65 -6.56 17.48
CA ASP A 138 11.38 -7.19 17.82
C ASP A 138 10.27 -6.14 17.86
N LEU A 139 9.33 -6.20 16.92
CA LEU A 139 8.22 -5.24 16.83
C LEU A 139 7.25 -5.32 18.02
N ARG A 140 7.33 -6.36 18.86
CA ARG A 140 6.61 -6.42 20.15
C ARG A 140 7.17 -5.41 21.15
N ASP A 141 8.40 -4.94 20.95
CA ASP A 141 9.02 -3.85 21.69
C ASP A 141 9.39 -2.71 20.75
N MET A 142 8.37 -1.97 20.33
CA MET A 142 8.51 -0.82 19.44
C MET A 142 9.43 0.27 20.02
N SER A 143 9.58 0.35 21.35
CA SER A 143 10.46 1.35 21.98
C SER A 143 11.95 1.08 21.70
N THR A 144 12.36 -0.18 21.81
CA THR A 144 13.71 -0.62 21.45
C THR A 144 13.96 -0.47 19.94
N VAL A 145 12.97 -0.82 19.11
CA VAL A 145 13.06 -0.66 17.66
C VAL A 145 13.19 0.81 17.27
N ALA A 146 12.41 1.72 17.86
CA ALA A 146 12.49 3.16 17.62
C ALA A 146 13.88 3.71 17.96
N SER A 147 14.42 3.31 19.12
CA SER A 147 15.77 3.71 19.54
C SER A 147 16.85 3.20 18.57
N ALA A 148 16.68 1.99 18.03
CA ALA A 148 17.60 1.45 17.03
C ALA A 148 17.52 2.23 15.71
N LEU A 149 16.32 2.53 15.24
CA LEU A 149 16.11 3.34 14.04
C LEU A 149 16.72 4.74 14.15
N GLU A 150 16.55 5.42 15.29
CA GLU A 150 17.15 6.73 15.55
C GLU A 150 18.68 6.68 15.51
N ARG A 151 19.31 5.67 16.14
CA ARG A 151 20.77 5.46 16.08
C ARG A 151 21.27 5.23 14.66
N GLU A 152 20.46 4.60 13.82
CA GLU A 152 20.78 4.32 12.42
C GLU A 152 20.48 5.52 11.49
N GLY A 153 20.05 6.65 12.05
CA GLY A 153 19.91 7.93 11.36
C GLY A 153 18.50 8.23 10.86
N LEU A 154 17.46 7.58 11.40
CA LEU A 154 16.08 7.94 11.11
C LEU A 154 15.78 9.35 11.65
N ASP A 155 15.37 10.25 10.77
CA ASP A 155 15.14 11.65 11.08
C ASP A 155 13.63 11.94 11.20
N ALA A 156 13.15 12.17 12.42
CA ALA A 156 11.74 12.47 12.70
C ALA A 156 11.19 13.70 11.96
N THR A 157 12.06 14.60 11.47
CA THR A 157 11.66 15.83 10.77
C THR A 157 11.38 15.65 9.29
N LYS A 158 11.75 14.50 8.71
CA LYS A 158 11.58 14.24 7.27
C LYS A 158 10.25 13.53 6.98
N PRO A 159 9.63 13.80 5.80
CA PRO A 159 8.54 12.98 5.31
C PRO A 159 8.91 11.50 5.31
N THR A 160 8.08 10.67 5.93
CA THR A 160 8.41 9.26 6.16
C THR A 160 7.23 8.35 5.78
N LEU A 161 7.50 7.36 4.94
CA LEU A 161 6.59 6.25 4.68
C LEU A 161 6.86 5.14 5.70
N VAL A 162 5.83 4.64 6.36
CA VAL A 162 5.91 3.44 7.21
C VAL A 162 5.13 2.32 6.54
N LEU A 163 5.80 1.22 6.20
CA LEU A 163 5.22 0.07 5.52
C LEU A 163 5.07 -1.10 6.50
N CYS A 164 3.84 -1.62 6.61
CA CYS A 164 3.51 -2.84 7.34
C CYS A 164 2.80 -3.82 6.38
N GLU A 165 3.55 -4.74 5.77
CA GLU A 165 3.01 -5.66 4.75
C GLU A 165 2.91 -7.10 5.28
N CYS A 166 1.73 -7.50 5.77
CA CYS A 166 1.46 -8.70 6.56
C CYS A 166 2.24 -8.76 7.88
N VAL A 167 1.98 -7.80 8.77
CA VAL A 167 2.78 -7.62 10.01
C VAL A 167 1.89 -7.51 11.22
N LEU A 168 0.95 -6.55 11.20
CA LEU A 168 0.11 -6.23 12.35
C LEU A 168 -0.82 -7.37 12.72
N ALA A 169 -1.26 -8.21 11.76
CA ALA A 169 -2.08 -9.37 12.08
C ALA A 169 -1.32 -10.46 12.85
N TYR A 170 0.02 -10.48 12.84
CA TYR A 170 0.80 -11.44 13.64
C TYR A 170 1.11 -10.94 15.05
N LEU A 171 0.99 -9.64 15.30
CA LEU A 171 1.11 -9.04 16.62
C LEU A 171 -0.23 -9.14 17.34
N ASP A 172 -0.24 -9.28 18.67
CA ASP A 172 -1.47 -9.01 19.41
C ASP A 172 -1.87 -7.53 19.26
N SER A 173 -3.16 -7.22 19.46
CA SER A 173 -3.72 -5.90 19.14
C SER A 173 -2.97 -4.75 19.81
N ASP A 174 -2.58 -4.89 21.09
CA ASP A 174 -1.89 -3.84 21.84
C ASP A 174 -0.50 -3.55 21.23
N ARG A 175 0.23 -4.59 20.82
CA ARG A 175 1.51 -4.44 20.14
C ARG A 175 1.36 -3.86 18.74
N GLY A 176 0.37 -4.31 17.98
CA GLY A 176 0.07 -3.75 16.66
C GLY A 176 -0.31 -2.27 16.74
N ASP A 177 -1.10 -1.89 17.75
CA ASP A 177 -1.52 -0.50 17.98
C ASP A 177 -0.34 0.36 18.46
N SER A 178 0.61 -0.21 19.19
CA SER A 178 1.86 0.47 19.58
C SER A 178 2.71 0.86 18.35
N VAL A 179 2.73 0.02 17.31
CA VAL A 179 3.41 0.35 16.03
C VAL A 179 2.73 1.52 15.33
N ILE A 180 1.40 1.51 15.25
CA ILE A 180 0.62 2.60 14.63
C ILE A 180 0.79 3.91 15.42
N ALA A 181 0.74 3.83 16.75
CA ALA A 181 0.91 4.97 17.64
C ALA A 181 2.32 5.57 17.53
N TRP A 182 3.35 4.74 17.44
CA TRP A 182 4.72 5.19 17.21
C TRP A 182 4.84 6.00 15.91
N ALA A 183 4.37 5.46 14.77
CA ALA A 183 4.44 6.15 13.49
C ALA A 183 3.78 7.54 13.54
N ARG A 184 2.62 7.65 14.19
CA ARG A 184 1.91 8.92 14.38
C ARG A 184 2.63 9.88 15.34
N ALA A 185 3.20 9.38 16.42
CA ALA A 185 3.83 10.20 17.44
C ALA A 185 5.21 10.72 17.02
N THR A 186 5.93 9.95 16.22
CA THR A 186 7.30 10.28 15.79
C THR A 186 7.34 11.30 14.66
N PHE A 187 6.40 11.24 13.71
CA PHE A 187 6.49 11.99 12.47
C PHE A 187 5.34 12.99 12.31
N VAL A 188 5.68 14.22 11.94
CA VAL A 188 4.69 15.23 11.51
C VAL A 188 4.14 14.87 10.13
N ASP A 189 5.03 14.52 9.20
CA ASP A 189 4.75 14.16 7.82
C ASP A 189 4.92 12.65 7.64
N VAL A 190 3.81 11.91 7.70
CA VAL A 190 3.85 10.44 7.66
C VAL A 190 2.82 9.87 6.71
N PHE A 191 3.23 8.84 5.97
CA PHE A 191 2.36 8.01 5.15
C PHE A 191 2.48 6.55 5.59
N VAL A 192 1.45 6.00 6.23
CA VAL A 192 1.39 4.60 6.60
C VAL A 192 0.70 3.79 5.51
N VAL A 193 1.38 2.76 5.04
CA VAL A 193 0.86 1.75 4.11
C VAL A 193 0.77 0.43 4.87
N CYS A 194 -0.44 -0.10 5.06
CA CYS A 194 -0.64 -1.39 5.73
C CYS A 194 -1.43 -2.34 4.82
N TYR A 195 -0.86 -3.49 4.51
CA TYR A 195 -1.56 -4.60 3.86
C TYR A 195 -1.68 -5.72 4.90
N ASP A 196 -2.90 -6.14 5.26
CA ASP A 196 -3.05 -7.15 6.31
C ASP A 196 -4.34 -7.97 6.24
N VAL A 197 -4.51 -8.92 7.16
CA VAL A 197 -5.70 -9.79 7.23
C VAL A 197 -6.87 -9.13 7.96
N VAL A 198 -8.08 -9.28 7.42
CA VAL A 198 -9.35 -8.84 8.00
C VAL A 198 -10.43 -9.93 7.88
N LYS A 199 -11.30 -10.07 8.88
CA LYS A 199 -12.27 -11.17 8.99
C LYS A 199 -13.66 -10.81 8.44
N THR A 200 -13.77 -10.61 7.13
CA THR A 200 -15.03 -10.17 6.50
C THR A 200 -16.12 -11.25 6.41
N SER A 201 -15.79 -12.53 6.56
CA SER A 201 -16.74 -13.65 6.68
C SER A 201 -16.37 -14.58 7.82
N LYS A 202 -17.33 -14.89 8.70
CA LYS A 202 -17.11 -15.77 9.86
C LYS A 202 -16.64 -17.17 9.48
N ALA A 203 -17.27 -17.78 8.47
CA ALA A 203 -16.98 -19.16 8.07
C ALA A 203 -15.58 -19.28 7.47
N PHE A 204 -15.24 -18.39 6.54
CA PHE A 204 -13.93 -18.40 5.87
C PHE A 204 -12.81 -17.95 6.82
N ALA A 205 -13.05 -16.91 7.62
CA ALA A 205 -12.11 -16.46 8.65
C ALA A 205 -11.72 -17.60 9.60
N LYS A 206 -12.69 -18.42 10.05
CA LYS A 206 -12.38 -19.57 10.91
C LYS A 206 -11.38 -20.53 10.24
N VAL A 207 -11.65 -20.92 8.99
CA VAL A 207 -10.78 -21.82 8.21
C VAL A 207 -9.38 -21.20 8.01
N MET A 208 -9.32 -19.91 7.66
CA MET A 208 -8.07 -19.19 7.50
C MET A 208 -7.26 -19.19 8.81
N LEU A 209 -7.87 -18.78 9.92
CA LEU A 209 -7.19 -18.70 11.22
C LEU A 209 -6.69 -20.08 11.68
N ASP A 210 -7.48 -21.13 11.50
CA ASP A 210 -7.09 -22.51 11.85
C ASP A 210 -5.90 -22.97 10.99
N ASN A 211 -5.88 -22.65 9.69
CA ASN A 211 -4.76 -22.96 8.80
C ASN A 211 -3.46 -22.25 9.21
N PHE A 212 -3.54 -20.98 9.61
CA PHE A 212 -2.39 -20.21 10.09
C PHE A 212 -1.86 -20.73 11.44
N ARG A 213 -2.76 -21.09 12.37
CA ARG A 213 -2.40 -21.73 13.63
C ARG A 213 -1.73 -23.09 13.42
N ALA A 214 -2.25 -23.93 12.54
CA ALA A 214 -1.68 -25.24 12.24
C ALA A 214 -0.25 -25.15 11.67
N ARG A 215 0.12 -24.02 11.08
CA ARG A 215 1.48 -23.72 10.57
C ARG A 215 2.37 -22.98 11.58
N GLY A 216 1.94 -22.85 12.84
CA GLY A 216 2.72 -22.15 13.87
C GLY A 216 2.76 -20.63 13.72
N ALA A 217 1.84 -20.05 12.94
CA ALA A 217 1.82 -18.63 12.61
C ALA A 217 0.45 -17.99 12.90
N PRO A 218 -0.03 -17.99 14.15
CA PRO A 218 -1.35 -17.47 14.49
C PRO A 218 -1.49 -15.98 14.13
N LEU A 219 -2.64 -15.62 13.55
CA LEU A 219 -2.99 -14.24 13.25
C LEU A 219 -3.66 -13.59 14.48
N LEU A 220 -2.84 -13.17 15.45
CA LEU A 220 -3.27 -12.63 16.74
C LEU A 220 -4.01 -11.28 16.63
N GLY A 221 -3.62 -10.44 15.68
CA GLY A 221 -4.09 -9.06 15.52
C GLY A 221 -5.00 -8.84 14.31
N ALA A 222 -5.45 -9.92 13.66
CA ALA A 222 -6.38 -9.82 12.53
C ALA A 222 -7.69 -9.14 12.97
N ALA A 223 -8.05 -8.06 12.29
CA ALA A 223 -9.21 -7.24 12.64
C ALA A 223 -10.53 -7.99 12.37
N GLU A 224 -11.55 -7.74 13.19
CA GLU A 224 -12.89 -8.33 13.03
C GLU A 224 -13.64 -7.78 11.81
N SER A 225 -13.38 -6.53 11.43
CA SER A 225 -14.03 -5.88 10.29
C SER A 225 -13.16 -4.77 9.70
N LEU A 226 -13.51 -4.32 8.48
CA LEU A 226 -12.89 -3.11 7.89
C LEU A 226 -13.19 -1.86 8.72
N GLU A 227 -14.32 -1.82 9.44
CA GLU A 227 -14.66 -0.71 10.34
C GLU A 227 -13.71 -0.64 11.54
N ASP A 228 -13.29 -1.80 12.07
CA ASP A 228 -12.29 -1.84 13.13
C ASP A 228 -10.91 -1.42 12.63
N VAL A 229 -10.55 -1.80 11.39
CA VAL A 229 -9.33 -1.29 10.75
C VAL A 229 -9.41 0.23 10.61
N GLU A 230 -10.52 0.78 10.10
CA GLU A 230 -10.75 2.22 9.97
C GLU A 230 -10.60 2.95 11.32
N LYS A 231 -11.15 2.38 12.41
CA LYS A 231 -11.00 2.93 13.77
C LYS A 231 -9.56 2.93 14.25
N ARG A 232 -8.79 1.85 14.02
CA ARG A 232 -7.38 1.74 14.42
C ARG A 232 -6.50 2.83 13.81
N PHE A 233 -6.81 3.26 12.58
CA PHE A 233 -6.11 4.36 11.89
C PHE A 233 -6.84 5.71 12.00
N GLY A 234 -7.84 5.84 12.87
CA GLY A 234 -8.73 7.01 12.94
C GLY A 234 -8.05 8.32 13.33
N ALA A 235 -6.85 8.25 13.93
CA ALA A 235 -6.13 9.42 14.41
C ALA A 235 -5.20 10.07 13.37
N PHE A 236 -5.11 9.51 12.16
CA PHE A 236 -4.44 10.15 11.02
C PHE A 236 -5.39 11.17 10.36
N ALA A 237 -4.81 12.24 9.80
CA ALA A 237 -5.58 13.33 9.19
C ALA A 237 -6.39 12.89 7.96
N SER A 238 -5.85 11.96 7.16
CA SER A 238 -6.54 11.33 6.03
C SER A 238 -6.27 9.84 6.03
N ARG A 239 -7.26 9.06 5.58
CA ARG A 239 -7.13 7.61 5.46
C ARG A 239 -8.05 7.03 4.41
N ASN A 240 -7.66 5.89 3.85
CA ASN A 240 -8.43 5.06 2.96
C ASN A 240 -8.23 3.59 3.35
N VAL A 241 -9.31 2.91 3.70
CA VAL A 241 -9.31 1.49 4.05
C VAL A 241 -10.21 0.74 3.07
N ARG A 242 -9.65 -0.29 2.42
CA ARG A 242 -10.38 -1.15 1.48
C ARG A 242 -9.98 -2.60 1.66
N ASP A 243 -10.91 -3.51 1.39
CA ASP A 243 -10.52 -4.89 1.13
C ASP A 243 -9.78 -5.00 -0.22
N MET A 244 -9.00 -6.07 -0.37
CA MET A 244 -8.21 -6.30 -1.56
C MET A 244 -9.05 -6.69 -2.78
N ARG A 245 -10.30 -7.14 -2.59
CA ARG A 245 -11.22 -7.39 -3.70
C ARG A 245 -11.53 -6.07 -4.42
N ARG A 246 -11.90 -5.03 -3.67
CA ARG A 246 -12.14 -3.68 -4.18
C ARG A 246 -10.89 -3.06 -4.79
N VAL A 247 -9.72 -3.28 -4.18
CA VAL A 247 -8.43 -2.83 -4.74
C VAL A 247 -8.15 -3.52 -6.08
N TYR A 248 -8.33 -4.84 -6.16
CA TYR A 248 -8.13 -5.59 -7.41
C TYR A 248 -9.09 -5.12 -8.50
N ASP A 249 -10.39 -4.98 -8.21
CA ASP A 249 -11.38 -4.51 -9.17
C ASP A 249 -11.02 -3.11 -9.72
N ALA A 250 -10.51 -2.22 -8.86
CA ALA A 250 -10.05 -0.90 -9.26
C ALA A 250 -8.77 -0.93 -10.11
N LEU A 251 -7.78 -1.75 -9.74
CA LEU A 251 -6.54 -1.95 -10.52
C LEU A 251 -6.84 -2.46 -11.93
N ILE A 252 -7.77 -3.39 -12.05
CA ILE A 252 -8.21 -3.96 -13.31
C ILE A 252 -9.02 -2.95 -14.14
N ALA A 253 -9.93 -2.21 -13.49
CA ALA A 253 -10.71 -1.18 -14.18
C ALA A 253 -9.83 -0.06 -14.75
N ALA A 254 -8.77 0.33 -14.04
CA ALA A 254 -7.83 1.35 -14.47
C ALA A 254 -6.90 0.89 -15.62
N ALA A 255 -6.76 -0.43 -15.86
CA ALA A 255 -5.88 -0.97 -16.89
C ALA A 255 -6.46 -2.25 -17.55
N PRO A 256 -7.44 -2.12 -18.47
CA PRO A 256 -8.06 -3.27 -19.13
C PRO A 256 -7.07 -4.15 -19.92
N ASP A 257 -6.06 -3.54 -20.54
CA ASP A 257 -5.01 -4.28 -21.25
C ASP A 257 -4.16 -5.14 -20.30
N GLU A 258 -4.01 -4.69 -19.05
CA GLU A 258 -3.30 -5.44 -18.03
C GLU A 258 -4.10 -6.67 -17.59
N LEU A 259 -5.43 -6.57 -17.49
CA LEU A 259 -6.29 -7.74 -17.26
C LEU A 259 -6.13 -8.77 -18.38
N LYS A 260 -6.12 -8.31 -19.63
CA LYS A 260 -5.92 -9.16 -20.79
C LYS A 260 -4.57 -9.88 -20.70
N ARG A 261 -3.50 -9.14 -20.39
CA ARG A 261 -2.15 -9.68 -20.23
C ARG A 261 -2.07 -10.73 -19.12
N ILE A 262 -2.55 -10.43 -17.91
CA ILE A 262 -2.45 -11.40 -16.80
C ILE A 262 -3.34 -12.63 -17.01
N SER A 263 -4.40 -12.51 -17.81
CA SER A 263 -5.30 -13.63 -18.12
C SER A 263 -4.75 -14.57 -19.19
N THR A 264 -3.72 -14.18 -19.94
CA THR A 264 -3.02 -15.09 -20.86
C THR A 264 -1.91 -15.88 -20.18
N LEU A 265 -1.55 -15.56 -18.92
CA LEU A 265 -0.46 -16.24 -18.21
C LEU A 265 -0.87 -17.64 -17.77
N GLU A 266 -2.07 -17.77 -17.19
CA GLU A 266 -2.58 -19.00 -16.60
C GLU A 266 -4.11 -19.05 -16.67
N ILE A 267 -4.66 -20.28 -16.70
CA ILE A 267 -6.10 -20.51 -16.59
C ILE A 267 -6.57 -20.08 -15.20
N PHE A 268 -7.68 -19.36 -15.15
CA PHE A 268 -8.29 -18.86 -13.93
C PHE A 268 -9.79 -19.15 -13.97
N ASP A 269 -10.23 -20.13 -13.20
CA ASP A 269 -11.57 -20.73 -13.26
C ASP A 269 -12.39 -20.58 -11.96
N ASP A 270 -11.82 -20.01 -10.89
CA ASP A 270 -12.52 -19.80 -9.61
C ASP A 270 -12.55 -18.32 -9.16
N PRO A 271 -13.33 -17.46 -9.86
CA PRO A 271 -13.46 -16.03 -9.52
C PRO A 271 -14.15 -15.80 -8.17
N ASP A 272 -15.05 -16.68 -7.75
CA ASP A 272 -15.80 -16.55 -6.51
C ASP A 272 -14.93 -16.89 -5.29
N GLN A 273 -14.13 -17.96 -5.36
CA GLN A 273 -13.14 -18.25 -4.33
C GLN A 273 -12.08 -17.15 -4.26
N PHE A 274 -11.62 -16.65 -5.41
CA PHE A 274 -10.70 -15.51 -5.44
C PHE A 274 -11.27 -14.29 -4.74
N ALA A 275 -12.51 -13.93 -5.07
CA ALA A 275 -13.23 -12.82 -4.45
C ALA A 275 -13.32 -12.98 -2.93
N LEU A 276 -13.66 -14.19 -2.47
CA LEU A 276 -13.75 -14.51 -1.05
C LEU A 276 -12.38 -14.36 -0.36
N ILE A 277 -11.31 -14.92 -0.92
CA ILE A 277 -9.95 -14.77 -0.40
C ILE A 277 -9.57 -13.29 -0.32
N MET A 278 -9.74 -12.56 -1.42
CA MET A 278 -9.35 -11.15 -1.52
C MET A 278 -10.15 -10.23 -0.59
N SER A 279 -11.39 -10.59 -0.26
CA SER A 279 -12.19 -9.85 0.73
C SER A 279 -11.65 -9.98 2.16
N HIS A 280 -10.76 -10.94 2.45
CA HIS A 280 -10.16 -11.15 3.78
C HIS A 280 -8.76 -10.56 3.93
N TYR A 281 -8.33 -9.78 2.96
CA TYR A 281 -7.15 -8.93 3.08
C TYR A 281 -7.59 -7.48 2.91
N CYS A 282 -6.97 -6.56 3.63
CA CYS A 282 -7.19 -5.14 3.51
C CYS A 282 -5.91 -4.42 3.11
N LEU A 283 -6.11 -3.25 2.52
CA LEU A 283 -5.10 -2.25 2.28
C LEU A 283 -5.53 -0.96 2.95
N VAL A 284 -4.59 -0.37 3.68
CA VAL A 284 -4.74 0.89 4.39
C VAL A 284 -3.71 1.86 3.86
N PHE A 285 -4.18 3.04 3.51
CA PHE A 285 -3.39 4.24 3.30
C PHE A 285 -3.81 5.23 4.38
N ALA A 286 -2.91 5.64 5.26
CA ALA A 286 -3.21 6.64 6.30
C ALA A 286 -2.09 7.69 6.33
N ALA A 287 -2.44 8.97 6.46
CA ALA A 287 -1.45 10.03 6.36
C ALA A 287 -1.75 11.24 7.24
N SER A 288 -0.67 11.92 7.61
CA SER A 288 -0.68 13.21 8.31
C SER A 288 0.34 14.16 7.67
N GLY A 289 0.15 15.46 7.90
CA GLY A 289 1.06 16.50 7.39
C GLY A 289 1.14 16.55 5.86
N ALA A 290 2.33 16.82 5.34
CA ALA A 290 2.63 16.92 3.91
C ALA A 290 2.40 15.62 3.13
N CYS A 291 2.22 14.48 3.82
CA CYS A 291 1.93 13.19 3.20
C CYS A 291 0.45 12.98 2.87
N VAL A 292 -0.47 13.83 3.35
CA VAL A 292 -1.93 13.69 3.11
C VAL A 292 -2.33 13.49 1.64
N PRO A 293 -1.73 14.21 0.65
CA PRO A 293 -2.05 14.01 -0.77
C PRO A 293 -1.81 12.58 -1.28
N LEU A 294 -0.91 11.81 -0.64
CA LEU A 294 -0.60 10.44 -1.05
C LEU A 294 -1.79 9.49 -0.87
N VAL A 295 -2.68 9.75 0.09
CA VAL A 295 -3.88 8.92 0.27
C VAL A 295 -4.74 8.99 -0.98
N GLY A 296 -5.00 10.18 -1.53
CA GLY A 296 -5.75 10.36 -2.78
C GLY A 296 -5.01 9.79 -3.99
N ALA A 297 -3.71 10.08 -4.10
CA ALA A 297 -2.90 9.63 -5.23
C ALA A 297 -2.73 8.09 -5.32
N CYS A 298 -2.74 7.40 -4.19
CA CYS A 298 -2.58 5.94 -4.13
C CYS A 298 -3.91 5.20 -4.05
N SER A 299 -4.96 5.84 -3.55
CA SER A 299 -6.31 5.27 -3.58
C SER A 299 -6.70 5.13 -5.04
N VAL A 300 -6.63 3.89 -5.55
CA VAL A 300 -7.16 3.54 -6.87
C VAL A 300 -8.66 3.69 -6.77
N ASP A 301 -9.14 4.91 -6.90
CA ASP A 301 -10.55 5.20 -6.89
C ASP A 301 -11.20 4.48 -8.07
N GLU A 302 -12.43 4.03 -7.89
CA GLU A 302 -13.23 3.51 -9.00
C GLU A 302 -13.41 4.56 -10.12
N HIS A 303 -13.11 5.84 -9.82
CA HIS A 303 -13.05 6.97 -10.73
C HIS A 303 -11.62 7.35 -11.21
N GLY A 304 -10.55 6.78 -10.65
CA GLY A 304 -9.16 7.08 -11.07
C GLY A 304 -8.79 8.57 -11.05
N GLU A 305 -8.12 9.05 -12.10
CA GLU A 305 -7.74 10.47 -12.30
C GLU A 305 -8.96 11.41 -12.34
N MET A 306 -10.15 10.90 -12.69
CA MET A 306 -11.38 11.68 -12.82
C MET A 306 -11.76 12.38 -11.51
N LYS A 307 -11.56 11.73 -10.36
CA LYS A 307 -11.84 12.37 -9.07
C LYS A 307 -10.85 13.47 -8.74
N GLN A 308 -9.55 13.26 -9.00
CA GLN A 308 -8.54 14.29 -8.76
C GLN A 308 -8.78 15.50 -9.67
N GLU A 309 -9.18 15.26 -10.90
CA GLU A 309 -9.57 16.34 -11.82
C GLU A 309 -10.84 17.04 -11.37
N ALA A 310 -11.85 16.32 -10.87
CA ALA A 310 -13.03 16.92 -10.27
C ALA A 310 -12.63 17.87 -9.12
N TYR A 311 -11.70 17.44 -8.25
CA TYR A 311 -11.17 18.28 -7.17
C TYR A 311 -10.42 19.52 -7.69
N ASN A 312 -9.50 19.35 -8.64
CA ASN A 312 -8.71 20.46 -9.17
C ASN A 312 -9.59 21.48 -9.88
N LEU A 313 -10.57 20.98 -10.65
CA LEU A 313 -11.52 21.81 -11.36
C LEU A 313 -12.46 22.54 -10.41
N ALA A 314 -12.92 21.87 -9.34
CA ALA A 314 -13.72 22.51 -8.31
C ALA A 314 -12.93 23.56 -7.52
N ALA A 315 -11.66 23.30 -7.19
CA ALA A 315 -10.79 24.27 -6.53
C ALA A 315 -10.61 25.52 -7.40
N TYR A 316 -10.29 25.34 -8.68
CA TYR A 316 -10.21 26.44 -9.64
C TYR A 316 -11.54 27.18 -9.75
N ALA A 317 -12.66 26.47 -9.92
CA ALA A 317 -13.96 27.08 -10.10
C ALA A 317 -14.41 27.87 -8.86
N VAL A 318 -14.14 27.38 -7.65
CA VAL A 318 -14.46 28.09 -6.40
C VAL A 318 -13.62 29.36 -6.23
N GLU A 319 -12.41 29.40 -6.75
CA GLU A 319 -11.57 30.60 -6.74
C GLU A 319 -11.99 31.63 -7.81
N GLN A 320 -12.46 31.18 -8.97
CA GLN A 320 -12.77 32.04 -10.11
C GLN A 320 -14.21 32.56 -10.14
N PHE A 321 -15.16 31.81 -9.60
CA PHE A 321 -16.59 32.12 -9.71
C PHE A 321 -17.20 32.41 -8.34
N VAL A 322 -18.15 33.35 -8.30
CA VAL A 322 -18.78 33.80 -7.05
C VAL A 322 -20.01 32.97 -6.70
N THR A 323 -20.77 32.50 -7.70
CA THR A 323 -22.03 31.80 -7.46
C THR A 323 -21.91 30.28 -7.64
N GLU A 324 -22.59 29.51 -6.79
CA GLU A 324 -22.67 28.04 -6.88
C GLU A 324 -23.16 27.57 -8.27
N MET A 325 -24.05 28.35 -8.89
CA MET A 325 -24.53 28.11 -10.25
C MET A 325 -23.42 28.21 -11.29
N GLU A 326 -22.52 29.20 -11.21
CA GLU A 326 -21.42 29.35 -12.15
C GLU A 326 -20.37 28.26 -11.94
N ILE A 327 -20.07 27.92 -10.68
CA ILE A 327 -19.16 26.84 -10.32
C ILE A 327 -19.66 25.51 -10.91
N SER A 328 -20.92 25.15 -10.65
CA SER A 328 -21.53 23.91 -11.17
C SER A 328 -21.58 23.88 -12.70
N LYS A 329 -21.90 24.99 -13.37
CA LYS A 329 -21.89 25.09 -14.83
C LYS A 329 -20.49 24.87 -15.41
N HIS A 330 -19.47 25.50 -14.82
CA HIS A 330 -18.09 25.35 -15.28
C HIS A 330 -17.61 23.91 -15.13
N ILE A 331 -17.82 23.33 -13.93
CA ILE A 331 -17.42 21.95 -13.63
C ILE A 331 -18.10 20.97 -14.60
N LYS A 332 -19.42 21.09 -14.76
CA LYS A 332 -20.19 20.24 -15.69
C LYS A 332 -19.69 20.37 -17.13
N ALA A 333 -19.49 21.59 -17.63
CA ALA A 333 -19.10 21.81 -19.02
C ALA A 333 -17.74 21.17 -19.35
N GLN A 334 -16.77 21.32 -18.45
CA GLN A 334 -15.45 20.71 -18.59
C GLN A 334 -15.49 19.19 -18.47
N PHE A 335 -16.37 18.65 -17.61
CA PHE A 335 -16.59 17.21 -17.51
C PHE A 335 -17.28 16.63 -18.74
N ASP A 336 -18.30 17.30 -19.30
CA ASP A 336 -18.93 16.90 -20.55
C ASP A 336 -17.93 16.92 -21.72
N GLU A 337 -17.08 17.95 -21.78
CA GLU A 337 -16.06 18.10 -22.82
C GLU A 337 -15.04 16.97 -22.75
N LYS A 338 -14.60 16.60 -21.54
CA LYS A 338 -13.53 15.63 -21.34
C LYS A 338 -13.98 14.17 -21.30
N TYR A 339 -15.12 13.89 -20.65
CA TYR A 339 -15.59 12.54 -20.33
C TYR A 339 -16.86 12.15 -21.10
N GLY A 340 -17.20 12.93 -22.13
CA GLY A 340 -18.42 12.79 -22.92
C GLY A 340 -19.64 13.38 -22.20
N PRO A 341 -20.73 13.62 -22.94
CA PRO A 341 -21.89 14.36 -22.44
C PRO A 341 -22.63 13.61 -21.32
N THR A 342 -23.68 14.27 -20.80
CA THR A 342 -24.65 13.80 -19.78
C THR A 342 -24.13 13.78 -18.34
N TRP A 343 -23.11 14.57 -18.04
CA TRP A 343 -22.76 14.87 -16.66
C TRP A 343 -23.74 15.83 -16.02
N HIS A 344 -23.98 15.64 -14.73
CA HIS A 344 -24.75 16.50 -13.86
C HIS A 344 -23.80 16.97 -12.75
N CYS A 345 -23.84 18.26 -12.44
CA CYS A 345 -23.06 18.83 -11.34
C CYS A 345 -23.99 19.59 -10.40
N ILE A 346 -23.89 19.30 -9.11
CA ILE A 346 -24.58 19.99 -8.02
C ILE A 346 -23.50 20.59 -7.12
N VAL A 347 -23.60 21.88 -6.85
CA VAL A 347 -22.71 22.62 -5.96
C VAL A 347 -23.59 23.34 -4.94
N GLY A 348 -23.22 23.24 -3.66
CA GLY A 348 -24.00 23.83 -2.57
C GLY A 348 -23.26 23.80 -1.25
N SER A 349 -23.65 24.65 -0.30
CA SER A 349 -23.08 24.64 1.06
C SER A 349 -23.50 23.40 1.88
N ASP A 350 -24.70 22.88 1.68
CA ASP A 350 -25.18 21.62 2.28
C ASP A 350 -26.37 21.06 1.48
N PHE A 351 -26.31 19.79 1.09
CA PHE A 351 -27.42 19.10 0.43
C PHE A 351 -27.31 17.58 0.61
N LYS A 352 -28.45 16.89 0.50
CA LYS A 352 -28.53 15.43 0.42
C LYS A 352 -29.08 15.05 -0.94
N LEU A 353 -28.52 14.00 -1.53
CA LEU A 353 -28.92 13.54 -2.86
C LEU A 353 -29.16 12.02 -2.86
N GLN A 354 -30.15 11.60 -3.63
CA GLN A 354 -30.36 10.21 -4.04
C GLN A 354 -30.70 10.23 -5.52
N CYS A 355 -29.81 9.70 -6.37
CA CYS A 355 -29.98 9.74 -7.81
C CYS A 355 -29.59 8.42 -8.47
N THR A 356 -30.24 8.12 -9.59
CA THR A 356 -29.78 7.08 -10.51
C THR A 356 -28.60 7.63 -11.30
N HIS A 357 -27.57 6.82 -11.46
CA HIS A 357 -26.35 7.18 -12.17
C HIS A 357 -25.72 5.93 -12.79
N GLU A 358 -24.90 6.12 -13.81
CA GLU A 358 -24.08 5.07 -14.39
C GLU A 358 -23.05 4.57 -13.36
N ALA A 359 -22.81 3.26 -13.34
CA ALA A 359 -21.78 2.67 -12.48
C ALA A 359 -20.42 3.37 -12.72
N LYS A 360 -19.70 3.69 -11.64
CA LYS A 360 -18.40 4.38 -11.66
C LYS A 360 -18.41 5.83 -12.18
N HIS A 361 -19.58 6.47 -12.30
CA HIS A 361 -19.70 7.87 -12.69
C HIS A 361 -20.49 8.68 -11.66
N PHE A 362 -20.09 8.57 -10.39
CA PHE A 362 -20.66 9.34 -9.28
C PHE A 362 -19.54 9.78 -8.33
N ILE A 363 -19.27 11.07 -8.27
CA ILE A 363 -18.21 11.67 -7.45
C ILE A 363 -18.88 12.66 -6.50
N PHE A 364 -18.64 12.50 -5.19
CA PHE A 364 -19.12 13.44 -4.17
C PHE A 364 -17.98 13.81 -3.21
N PHE A 365 -17.79 15.12 -2.99
CA PHE A 365 -16.76 15.63 -2.08
C PHE A 365 -17.05 17.04 -1.57
N TYR A 366 -16.24 17.49 -0.63
CA TYR A 366 -16.22 18.88 -0.15
C TYR A 366 -14.93 19.58 -0.57
N HIS A 367 -15.05 20.85 -0.98
CA HIS A 367 -13.94 21.79 -1.08
C HIS A 367 -14.20 22.95 -0.11
N GLY A 368 -13.49 22.98 1.01
CA GLY A 368 -13.77 23.89 2.12
C GLY A 368 -15.18 23.64 2.70
N LYS A 369 -16.08 24.63 2.57
CA LYS A 369 -17.49 24.53 3.01
C LYS A 369 -18.46 24.20 1.87
N THR A 370 -17.95 23.96 0.66
CA THR A 370 -18.75 23.74 -0.54
C THR A 370 -18.79 22.25 -0.87
N ALA A 371 -19.97 21.64 -0.80
CA ALA A 371 -20.22 20.29 -1.31
C ALA A 371 -20.35 20.32 -2.84
N VAL A 372 -19.76 19.32 -3.50
CA VAL A 372 -19.82 19.12 -4.95
C VAL A 372 -20.23 17.67 -5.22
N ALA A 373 -21.29 17.47 -5.99
CA ALA A 373 -21.68 16.18 -6.56
C ALA A 373 -21.60 16.23 -8.08
N LEU A 374 -20.91 15.27 -8.68
CA LEU A 374 -20.75 15.07 -10.11
C LEU A 374 -21.23 13.68 -10.45
N TYR A 375 -22.22 13.53 -11.32
CA TYR A 375 -22.69 12.20 -11.71
C TYR A 375 -23.15 12.15 -13.15
N LYS A 376 -23.05 10.99 -13.78
CA LYS A 376 -23.50 10.78 -15.16
C LYS A 376 -24.76 9.92 -15.19
N CYS A 377 -25.72 10.29 -16.02
CA CYS A 377 -26.95 9.55 -16.23
C CYS A 377 -27.30 9.58 -17.73
N GLY A 378 -27.47 8.41 -18.34
CA GLY A 378 -27.78 8.29 -19.77
C GLY A 378 -27.66 6.88 -20.30
#